data_AF-A0A834Y1A2-F1
#
_entry.id   AF-A0A834Y1A2-F1
#
_cell.length_a   1.000
_cell.length_b   1.000
_cell.length_c   1.000
_cell.angle_alpha   90.00
_cell.angle_beta   90.00
_cell.angle_gamma   90.00
#
_symmetry.space_group_name_H-M   'P 1'
#
loop_
_entity.id
_entity.type
_entity.pdbx_description
1 polymer ?
#
loop_
_entity_poly.entity_id
_entity_poly.type
_entity_poly.pdbx_seq_one_letter_code
_entity_poly.pdbx_strand_id
1 'polypeptide(L)'
;MTGQNITTILFLAYNRCAEAYNLKTVQQFSEISFSRFVVILYLFVANEVSTIIWNFTDIFIVIVATGLAERYNHLNESVINSLGKRGYDAINWHQCRKKYALLSSLVKETDNALSPLILLSYFTNLYFIFIQLFNGIFINTNEDLAYVYYFMSFILVVGRTLAVTLSAARIHNQSTIILPKIYCCLSRTLETDRLHFQLTTDEVTLTGMKFFSITRKFMLALVGTIVTYEVIILQFGKI
;
A
#
# COMPACT_ATOMS: atom_id res chain seq x y z
N MET A 1 24.74 25.82 -14.40
CA MET A 1 24.65 24.34 -14.35
C MET A 1 25.40 23.85 -13.13
N THR A 2 24.71 23.75 -12.01
CA THR A 2 25.15 22.95 -10.86
C THR A 2 23.91 22.15 -10.49
N GLY A 3 23.83 20.95 -11.04
CA GLY A 3 22.76 20.01 -10.76
C GLY A 3 22.86 19.59 -9.30
N GLN A 4 22.17 20.31 -8.42
CA GLN A 4 21.73 19.72 -7.18
C GLN A 4 20.80 18.58 -7.57
N ASN A 5 21.25 17.36 -7.29
CA ASN A 5 20.51 16.13 -7.55
C ASN A 5 19.08 16.31 -7.03
N ILE A 6 18.09 15.97 -7.85
CA ILE A 6 16.65 16.08 -7.51
C ILE A 6 16.35 15.33 -6.21
N THR A 7 17.09 14.26 -5.94
CA THR A 7 17.12 13.53 -4.66
C THR A 7 17.60 14.37 -3.49
N THR A 8 18.61 15.22 -3.66
CA THR A 8 19.13 16.14 -2.62
C THR A 8 18.10 17.22 -2.25
N ILE A 9 17.30 17.70 -3.21
CA ILE A 9 16.28 18.72 -2.95
C ILE A 9 15.00 18.10 -2.33
N LEU A 10 14.59 16.91 -2.80
CA LEU A 10 13.54 16.10 -2.15
C LEU A 10 13.89 15.76 -0.70
N PHE A 11 15.16 15.43 -0.48
CA PHE A 11 15.71 15.20 0.86
C PHE A 11 15.72 16.46 1.72
N LEU A 12 16.08 17.63 1.16
CA LEU A 12 16.07 18.91 1.89
C LEU A 12 14.65 19.41 2.25
N ALA A 13 13.66 19.17 1.39
CA ALA A 13 12.27 19.55 1.68
C ALA A 13 11.63 18.63 2.73
N TYR A 14 11.92 17.33 2.67
CA TYR A 14 11.55 16.37 3.72
C TYR A 14 12.28 16.68 5.03
N ASN A 15 13.57 17.03 4.95
CA ASN A 15 14.34 17.49 6.10
C ASN A 15 13.85 18.79 6.69
N ARG A 16 13.22 19.71 5.96
CA ARG A 16 12.63 20.92 6.57
C ARG A 16 11.41 20.59 7.44
N CYS A 17 10.60 19.60 7.05
CA CYS A 17 9.55 19.05 7.91
C CYS A 17 10.14 18.26 9.09
N ALA A 18 11.21 17.49 8.86
CA ALA A 18 11.93 16.81 9.92
C ALA A 18 12.71 17.77 10.84
N GLU A 19 13.16 18.95 10.36
CA GLU A 19 13.84 20.01 11.11
C GLU A 19 12.87 20.70 12.07
N ALA A 20 11.63 20.92 11.64
CA ALA A 20 10.55 21.39 12.53
C ALA A 20 10.23 20.37 13.65
N TYR A 21 10.35 19.07 13.36
CA TYR A 21 10.29 18.00 14.36
C TYR A 21 11.56 17.92 15.22
N ASN A 22 12.73 18.07 14.62
CA ASN A 22 14.05 18.03 15.27
C ASN A 22 14.27 19.20 16.22
N LEU A 23 13.73 20.38 15.95
CA LEU A 23 13.79 21.50 16.91
C LEU A 23 13.03 21.21 18.21
N LYS A 24 11.92 20.46 18.14
CA LYS A 24 11.17 20.03 19.32
C LYS A 24 11.83 18.85 20.05
N THR A 25 12.39 17.87 19.34
CA THR A 25 13.14 16.76 19.96
C THR A 25 14.51 17.18 20.49
N VAL A 26 15.21 18.13 19.85
CA VAL A 26 16.46 18.72 20.37
C VAL A 26 16.25 19.47 21.68
N GLN A 27 15.08 20.11 21.89
CA GLN A 27 14.71 20.66 23.20
C GLN A 27 14.51 19.56 24.25
N GLN A 28 13.92 18.43 23.85
CA GLN A 28 13.61 17.29 24.73
C GLN A 28 14.86 16.48 25.14
N PHE A 29 15.91 16.49 24.33
CA PHE A 29 17.19 15.79 24.58
C PHE A 29 18.28 16.66 25.22
N SER A 30 17.97 17.90 25.60
CA SER A 30 18.94 18.84 26.19
C SER A 30 19.46 18.45 27.59
N GLU A 31 18.92 17.39 28.20
CA GLU A 31 19.39 16.85 29.48
C GLU A 31 20.54 15.83 29.34
N ILE A 32 20.87 15.39 28.11
CA ILE A 32 21.96 14.43 27.90
C ILE A 32 23.25 15.17 27.55
N SER A 33 24.30 14.93 28.34
CA SER A 33 25.66 15.50 28.24
C SER A 33 26.47 15.03 27.03
N PHE A 34 25.81 14.78 25.89
CA PHE A 34 26.45 14.57 24.60
C PHE A 34 26.76 15.91 23.92
N SER A 35 27.83 15.96 23.12
CA SER A 35 28.09 17.14 22.31
C SER A 35 26.95 17.33 21.32
N ARG A 36 26.40 18.56 21.25
CA ARG A 36 25.26 18.90 20.37
C ARG A 36 25.48 18.47 18.92
N PHE A 37 26.73 18.47 18.46
CA PHE A 37 27.13 18.01 17.14
C PHE A 37 26.85 16.51 16.90
N VAL A 38 27.15 15.66 17.88
CA VAL A 38 26.92 14.21 17.77
C VAL A 38 25.43 13.89 17.70
N VAL A 39 24.62 14.61 18.49
CA VAL A 39 23.15 14.45 18.46
C VAL A 39 22.57 14.86 17.11
N ILE A 40 22.99 16.01 16.56
CA ILE A 40 22.53 16.48 15.24
C ILE A 40 22.93 15.49 14.14
N LEU A 41 24.19 15.02 14.15
CA LEU A 41 24.68 14.05 13.18
C LEU A 41 23.91 12.72 13.26
N TYR A 42 23.64 12.23 14.47
CA TYR A 42 22.85 11.02 14.69
C TYR A 42 21.43 11.17 14.13
N LEU A 43 20.74 12.27 14.47
CA LEU A 43 19.38 12.51 13.98
C LEU A 43 19.32 12.61 12.45
N PHE A 44 20.31 13.25 11.83
CA PHE A 44 20.40 13.36 10.38
C PHE A 44 20.54 11.98 9.72
N VAL A 45 21.47 11.15 10.19
CA VAL A 45 21.68 9.79 9.64
C VAL A 45 20.47 8.91 9.89
N ALA A 46 19.88 8.97 11.09
CA ALA A 46 18.69 8.19 11.43
C ALA A 46 17.49 8.54 10.54
N ASN A 47 17.29 9.83 10.23
CA ASN A 47 16.21 10.27 9.35
C ASN A 47 16.37 9.73 7.92
N GLU A 48 17.60 9.74 7.41
CA GLU A 48 17.89 9.18 6.08
C GLU A 48 17.65 7.69 5.99
N VAL A 49 18.15 6.95 6.97
CA VAL A 49 17.94 5.50 7.05
C VAL A 49 16.46 5.20 7.18
N SER A 50 15.72 5.94 8.00
CA SER A 50 14.27 5.81 8.14
C SER A 50 13.54 6.01 6.81
N THR A 51 13.92 7.04 6.05
CA THR A 51 13.33 7.34 4.74
C THR A 51 13.59 6.21 3.73
N ILE A 52 14.82 5.68 3.71
CA ILE A 52 15.18 4.54 2.85
C ILE A 52 14.37 3.30 3.23
N ILE A 53 14.28 2.98 4.53
CA ILE A 53 13.52 1.83 5.03
C ILE A 53 12.05 1.94 4.67
N TRP A 54 11.45 3.13 4.80
CA TRP A 54 10.05 3.36 4.44
C TRP A 54 9.81 3.15 2.93
N ASN A 55 10.66 3.72 2.07
CA ASN A 55 10.59 3.50 0.62
C ASN A 55 10.74 2.02 0.26
N PHE A 56 11.71 1.35 0.86
CA PHE A 56 11.95 -0.07 0.62
C PHE A 56 10.76 -0.93 1.06
N THR A 57 10.16 -0.63 2.22
CA THR A 57 9.01 -1.36 2.75
C THR A 57 7.82 -1.32 1.79
N ASP A 58 7.48 -0.15 1.27
CA ASP A 58 6.37 0.00 0.32
C ASP A 58 6.62 -0.76 -0.98
N ILE A 59 7.82 -0.61 -1.56
CA ILE A 59 8.20 -1.31 -2.79
C ILE A 59 8.19 -2.82 -2.58
N PHE A 60 8.72 -3.29 -1.45
CA PHE A 60 8.73 -4.71 -1.12
C PHE A 60 7.31 -5.29 -1.02
N ILE A 61 6.39 -4.59 -0.35
CA ILE A 61 4.98 -4.99 -0.27
C ILE A 61 4.36 -5.05 -1.68
N VAL A 62 4.60 -4.04 -2.53
CA VAL A 62 4.10 -4.01 -3.92
C VAL A 62 4.59 -5.21 -4.72
N ILE A 63 5.87 -5.54 -4.64
CA ILE A 63 6.47 -6.67 -5.38
C ILE A 63 5.86 -7.99 -4.94
N VAL A 64 5.80 -8.25 -3.63
CA VAL A 64 5.23 -9.50 -3.09
C VAL A 64 3.76 -9.62 -3.46
N ALA A 65 2.99 -8.53 -3.28
CA ALA A 65 1.58 -8.54 -3.58
C ALA A 65 1.30 -8.77 -5.08
N THR A 66 2.08 -8.14 -5.94
CA THR A 66 2.00 -8.35 -7.40
C THR A 66 2.36 -9.79 -7.76
N GLY A 67 3.42 -10.36 -7.16
CA GLY A 67 3.80 -11.76 -7.38
C GLY A 67 2.66 -12.73 -7.05
N LEU A 68 1.98 -12.54 -5.92
CA LEU A 68 0.82 -13.35 -5.53
C LEU A 68 -0.37 -13.15 -6.48
N ALA A 69 -0.66 -11.90 -6.87
CA ALA A 69 -1.72 -11.60 -7.82
C ALA A 69 -1.48 -12.24 -9.19
N GLU A 70 -0.24 -12.25 -9.69
CA GLU A 70 0.11 -12.88 -10.97
C GLU A 70 0.01 -14.42 -10.91
N ARG A 71 0.28 -15.04 -9.76
CA ARG A 71 0.04 -16.48 -9.59
C ARG A 71 -1.44 -16.83 -9.71
N TYR A 72 -2.33 -16.01 -9.16
CA TYR A 72 -3.77 -16.17 -9.38
C TYR A 72 -4.16 -15.89 -10.83
N ASN A 73 -3.61 -14.82 -11.44
CA ASN A 73 -3.88 -14.50 -12.84
C ASN A 73 -3.51 -15.68 -13.77
N HIS A 74 -2.36 -16.30 -13.56
CA HIS A 74 -1.95 -17.47 -14.33
C HIS A 74 -2.89 -18.69 -14.14
N LEU A 75 -3.34 -18.93 -12.91
CA LEU A 75 -4.36 -19.96 -12.65
C LEU A 75 -5.67 -19.64 -13.38
N ASN A 76 -6.11 -18.38 -13.31
CA ASN A 76 -7.32 -17.89 -13.97
C ASN A 76 -7.23 -18.06 -15.49
N GLU A 77 -6.15 -17.61 -16.12
CA GLU A 77 -5.95 -17.78 -17.56
C GLU A 77 -6.01 -19.25 -17.99
N SER A 78 -5.39 -20.16 -17.22
CA SER A 78 -5.45 -21.60 -17.53
C SER A 78 -6.88 -22.16 -17.48
N VAL A 79 -7.70 -21.71 -16.55
CA VAL A 79 -9.12 -22.13 -16.43
C VAL A 79 -9.96 -21.51 -17.54
N ILE A 80 -9.80 -20.21 -17.77
CA ILE A 80 -10.57 -19.45 -18.76
C ILE A 80 -10.27 -19.92 -20.19
N ASN A 81 -9.01 -20.20 -20.51
CA ASN A 81 -8.63 -20.73 -21.81
C ASN A 81 -9.16 -22.15 -22.04
N SER A 82 -9.17 -22.98 -20.99
CA SER A 82 -9.77 -24.33 -21.06
C SER A 82 -11.29 -24.25 -21.28
N LEU A 83 -11.98 -23.37 -20.55
CA LEU A 83 -13.41 -23.09 -20.71
C LEU A 83 -13.74 -22.70 -22.15
N GLY A 84 -13.01 -21.73 -22.72
CA GLY A 84 -13.29 -21.21 -24.06
C GLY A 84 -13.03 -22.21 -25.20
N LYS A 85 -12.06 -23.12 -25.04
CA LYS A 85 -11.68 -24.07 -26.11
C LYS A 85 -12.45 -25.39 -26.07
N ARG A 86 -12.79 -25.88 -24.89
CA ARG A 86 -13.27 -27.27 -24.70
C ARG A 86 -14.47 -27.39 -23.77
N GLY A 87 -15.03 -26.27 -23.30
CA GLY A 87 -16.16 -26.26 -22.37
C GLY A 87 -15.79 -26.68 -20.95
N TYR A 88 -16.81 -26.86 -20.11
CA TYR A 88 -16.67 -27.12 -18.67
C TYR A 88 -16.12 -28.52 -18.34
N ASP A 89 -16.41 -29.53 -19.17
CA ASP A 89 -16.04 -30.93 -18.90
C ASP A 89 -14.55 -31.21 -19.11
N ALA A 90 -13.85 -30.33 -19.85
CA ALA A 90 -12.41 -30.46 -20.08
C ALA A 90 -11.54 -29.95 -18.92
N ILE A 91 -12.15 -29.33 -17.90
CA ILE A 91 -11.43 -28.74 -16.79
C ILE A 91 -11.25 -29.78 -15.70
N ASN A 92 -10.00 -29.99 -15.32
CA ASN A 92 -9.69 -30.77 -14.15
C ASN A 92 -9.95 -29.93 -12.88
N TRP A 93 -11.21 -29.90 -12.43
CA TRP A 93 -11.65 -29.14 -11.25
C TRP A 93 -10.91 -29.53 -9.97
N HIS A 94 -10.55 -30.80 -9.83
CA HIS A 94 -9.75 -31.28 -8.71
C HIS A 94 -8.37 -30.59 -8.67
N GLN A 95 -7.67 -30.57 -9.81
CA GLN A 95 -6.37 -29.91 -9.91
C GLN A 95 -6.46 -28.39 -9.74
N CYS A 96 -7.52 -27.77 -10.27
CA CYS A 96 -7.80 -26.36 -10.09
C CYS A 96 -7.96 -26.01 -8.60
N ARG A 97 -8.78 -26.79 -7.89
CA ARG A 97 -9.01 -26.62 -6.45
C ARG A 97 -7.73 -26.82 -5.64
N LYS A 98 -6.94 -27.84 -5.96
CA LYS A 98 -5.64 -28.08 -5.30
C LYS A 98 -4.70 -26.88 -5.47
N LYS A 99 -4.58 -26.33 -6.68
CA LYS A 99 -3.76 -25.13 -6.94
C LYS A 99 -4.29 -23.91 -6.19
N TYR A 100 -5.60 -23.71 -6.17
CA TYR A 100 -6.23 -22.62 -5.44
C TYR A 100 -5.94 -22.71 -3.93
N ALA A 101 -6.12 -23.89 -3.33
CA ALA A 101 -5.87 -24.12 -1.91
C ALA A 101 -4.41 -23.86 -1.52
N LEU A 102 -3.46 -24.31 -2.33
CA LEU A 102 -2.03 -24.02 -2.13
C LEU A 102 -1.74 -22.52 -2.18
N LEU A 103 -2.33 -21.83 -3.16
CA LEU A 103 -2.10 -20.39 -3.31
C LEU A 103 -2.76 -19.58 -2.20
N SER A 104 -3.95 -19.98 -1.75
CA SER A 104 -4.61 -19.38 -0.57
C SER A 104 -3.76 -19.56 0.70
N SER A 105 -3.22 -20.77 0.91
CA SER A 105 -2.31 -21.02 2.03
C SER A 105 -1.08 -20.13 1.97
N LEU A 106 -0.49 -19.95 0.77
CA LEU A 106 0.67 -19.07 0.57
C LEU A 106 0.34 -17.60 0.87
N VAL A 107 -0.83 -17.10 0.46
CA VAL A 107 -1.28 -15.74 0.80
C VAL A 107 -1.41 -15.58 2.30
N LYS A 108 -2.01 -16.55 3.00
CA LYS A 108 -2.18 -16.49 4.47
C LYS A 108 -0.85 -16.52 5.21
N GLU A 109 0.10 -17.34 4.76
CA GLU A 109 1.44 -17.38 5.33
C GLU A 109 2.18 -16.05 5.09
N THR A 110 2.05 -15.50 3.87
CA THR A 110 2.61 -14.19 3.53
C THR A 110 1.96 -13.07 4.35
N ASP A 111 0.64 -13.10 4.55
CA ASP A 111 -0.08 -12.14 5.38
C ASP A 111 0.43 -12.18 6.82
N ASN A 112 0.59 -13.36 7.41
CA ASN A 112 1.11 -13.48 8.78
C ASN A 112 2.51 -12.87 8.93
N ALA A 113 3.37 -12.99 7.91
CA ALA A 113 4.72 -12.43 7.93
C ALA A 113 4.75 -10.92 7.64
N LEU A 114 3.94 -10.45 6.69
CA LEU A 114 3.95 -9.06 6.22
C LEU A 114 2.98 -8.15 6.95
N SER A 115 2.01 -8.68 7.69
CA SER A 115 0.96 -7.90 8.37
C SER A 115 1.49 -6.71 9.17
N PRO A 116 2.54 -6.85 10.01
CA PRO A 116 3.10 -5.73 10.75
C PRO A 116 3.76 -4.67 9.85
N LEU A 117 4.43 -5.10 8.78
CA LEU A 117 5.06 -4.20 7.81
C LEU A 117 4.01 -3.44 7.00
N ILE A 118 2.93 -4.12 6.63
CA ILE A 118 1.76 -3.52 5.97
C ILE A 118 1.13 -2.47 6.89
N LEU A 119 0.87 -2.81 8.16
CA LEU A 119 0.32 -1.86 9.13
C LEU A 119 1.22 -0.62 9.28
N LEU A 120 2.53 -0.82 9.45
CA LEU A 120 3.50 0.26 9.56
C LEU A 120 3.52 1.13 8.30
N SER A 121 3.57 0.51 7.11
CA SER A 121 3.52 1.21 5.82
C SER A 121 2.29 2.11 5.72
N TYR A 122 1.10 1.60 6.02
CA TYR A 122 -0.13 2.39 5.99
C TYR A 122 -0.13 3.53 7.01
N PHE A 123 0.33 3.27 8.23
CA PHE A 123 0.39 4.29 9.28
C PHE A 123 1.33 5.43 8.88
N THR A 124 2.54 5.10 8.42
CA THR A 124 3.54 6.07 7.96
C THR A 124 3.03 6.85 6.75
N ASN A 125 2.45 6.17 5.76
CA ASN A 125 1.89 6.81 4.57
C ASN A 125 0.76 7.78 4.91
N LEU A 126 -0.21 7.37 5.73
CA LEU A 126 -1.32 8.23 6.16
C LEU A 126 -0.85 9.41 6.99
N TYR A 127 0.12 9.18 7.89
CA TYR A 127 0.72 10.25 8.69
C TYR A 127 1.35 11.34 7.81
N PHE A 128 2.15 10.97 6.79
CA PHE A 128 2.72 11.95 5.86
C PHE A 128 1.66 12.64 5.00
N ILE A 129 0.65 11.91 4.54
CA ILE A 129 -0.49 12.50 3.80
C ILE A 129 -1.19 13.55 4.66
N PHE A 130 -1.50 13.26 5.92
CA PHE A 130 -2.20 14.22 6.79
C PHE A 130 -1.36 15.45 7.11
N ILE A 131 -0.05 15.28 7.36
CA ILE A 131 0.85 16.43 7.54
C ILE A 131 0.92 17.27 6.27
N GLN A 132 0.98 16.65 5.09
CA GLN A 132 1.01 17.36 3.81
C GLN A 132 -0.35 17.97 3.42
N LEU A 133 -1.46 17.45 3.91
CA LEU A 133 -2.74 18.13 3.75
C LEU A 133 -2.81 19.36 4.66
N PHE A 134 -2.40 19.20 5.91
CA PHE A 134 -2.40 20.29 6.89
C PHE A 134 -1.46 21.42 6.47
N ASN A 135 -0.19 21.12 6.22
CA ASN A 135 0.80 22.12 5.85
C ASN A 135 0.45 22.81 4.51
N GLY A 136 -0.21 22.11 3.59
CA GLY A 136 -0.53 22.62 2.26
C GLY A 136 -1.46 23.81 2.30
N ILE A 137 -2.29 23.88 3.34
CA ILE A 137 -3.26 24.95 3.58
C ILE A 137 -2.61 26.19 4.18
N PHE A 138 -1.50 26.02 4.91
CA PHE A 138 -0.74 27.12 5.54
C PHE A 138 0.46 27.59 4.71
N ILE A 139 0.67 27.03 3.51
CA ILE A 139 1.72 27.49 2.59
C ILE A 139 1.35 28.87 2.04
N ASN A 140 1.92 29.91 2.65
CA ASN A 140 1.98 31.28 2.14
C ASN A 140 3.40 31.57 1.62
N THR A 141 3.87 30.78 0.65
CA THR A 141 5.19 31.01 0.05
C THR A 141 5.05 31.72 -1.29
N ASN A 142 5.69 32.89 -1.42
CA ASN A 142 5.82 33.63 -2.68
C ASN A 142 6.83 32.98 -3.66
N GLU A 143 7.38 31.81 -3.31
CA GLU A 143 8.36 31.08 -4.10
C GLU A 143 7.70 29.92 -4.85
N ASP A 144 7.43 30.10 -6.14
CA ASP A 144 6.77 29.10 -7.00
C ASP A 144 7.44 27.72 -6.96
N LEU A 145 8.77 27.68 -6.81
CA LEU A 145 9.53 26.43 -6.76
C LEU A 145 9.18 25.59 -5.53
N ALA A 146 9.07 26.21 -4.34
CA ALA A 146 8.76 25.50 -3.10
C ALA A 146 7.37 24.86 -3.16
N TYR A 147 6.40 25.55 -3.75
CA TYR A 147 5.06 25.04 -3.98
C TYR A 147 5.04 23.83 -4.92
N VAL A 148 5.77 23.88 -6.04
CA VAL A 148 5.87 22.75 -6.98
C VAL A 148 6.50 21.52 -6.30
N TYR A 149 7.58 21.69 -5.54
CA TYR A 149 8.21 20.59 -4.81
C TYR A 149 7.27 19.95 -3.79
N TYR A 150 6.54 20.80 -3.07
CA TYR A 150 5.56 20.35 -2.09
C TYR A 150 4.47 19.49 -2.72
N PHE A 151 3.86 19.99 -3.79
CA PHE A 151 2.79 19.30 -4.50
C PHE A 151 3.28 17.98 -5.12
N MET A 152 4.48 17.96 -5.69
CA MET A 152 5.11 16.74 -6.20
C MET A 152 5.36 15.70 -5.10
N SER A 153 5.83 16.14 -3.93
CA SER A 153 6.02 15.26 -2.77
C SER A 153 4.68 14.64 -2.33
N PHE A 154 3.63 15.46 -2.27
CA PHE A 154 2.28 14.99 -1.92
C PHE A 154 1.77 13.94 -2.91
N ILE A 155 1.82 14.22 -4.21
CA ILE A 155 1.43 13.26 -5.25
C ILE A 155 2.23 11.97 -5.14
N LEU A 156 3.54 12.04 -4.85
CA LEU A 156 4.38 10.85 -4.73
C LEU A 156 3.96 9.97 -3.55
N VAL A 157 3.70 10.55 -2.37
CA VAL A 157 3.26 9.79 -1.18
C VAL A 157 1.88 9.18 -1.40
N VAL A 158 0.94 9.93 -1.97
CA VAL A 158 -0.39 9.42 -2.36
C VAL A 158 -0.24 8.29 -3.38
N GLY A 159 0.54 8.51 -4.44
CA GLY A 159 0.80 7.52 -5.48
C GLY A 159 1.38 6.22 -4.94
N ARG A 160 2.35 6.29 -4.02
CA ARG A 160 2.92 5.11 -3.34
C ARG A 160 1.88 4.37 -2.50
N THR A 161 1.09 5.10 -1.71
CA THR A 161 0.01 4.52 -0.89
C THR A 161 -1.02 3.80 -1.75
N LEU A 162 -1.40 4.42 -2.88
CA LEU A 162 -2.32 3.82 -3.85
C LEU A 162 -1.67 2.60 -4.51
N ALA A 163 -0.39 2.63 -4.86
CA ALA A 163 0.31 1.50 -5.48
C ALA A 163 0.34 0.29 -4.53
N VAL A 164 0.70 0.48 -3.26
CA VAL A 164 0.65 -0.56 -2.22
C VAL A 164 -0.76 -1.14 -2.12
N THR A 165 -1.76 -0.25 -2.02
CA THR A 165 -3.16 -0.64 -1.88
C THR A 165 -3.70 -1.40 -3.09
N LEU A 166 -3.45 -0.93 -4.31
CA LEU A 166 -3.89 -1.58 -5.55
C LEU A 166 -3.24 -2.95 -5.68
N SER A 167 -1.94 -3.04 -5.43
CA SER A 167 -1.19 -4.28 -5.60
C SER A 167 -1.69 -5.36 -4.64
N ALA A 168 -1.91 -5.01 -3.37
CA ALA A 168 -2.50 -5.92 -2.38
C ALA A 168 -3.96 -6.27 -2.72
N ALA A 169 -4.79 -5.28 -3.07
CA ALA A 169 -6.18 -5.52 -3.44
C ALA A 169 -6.33 -6.37 -4.71
N ARG A 170 -5.36 -6.34 -5.64
CA ARG A 170 -5.36 -7.19 -6.85
C ARG A 170 -5.38 -8.68 -6.51
N ILE A 171 -4.77 -9.11 -5.40
CA ILE A 171 -4.78 -10.52 -4.96
C ILE A 171 -6.23 -10.99 -4.76
N HIS A 172 -7.00 -10.23 -3.98
CA HIS A 172 -8.41 -10.54 -3.69
C HIS A 172 -9.29 -10.51 -4.94
N ASN A 173 -9.06 -9.55 -5.84
CA ASN A 173 -9.80 -9.51 -7.10
C ASN A 173 -9.48 -10.74 -7.96
N GLN A 174 -8.20 -11.11 -8.07
CA GLN A 174 -7.77 -12.24 -8.86
C GLN A 174 -8.24 -13.58 -8.26
N SER A 175 -8.28 -13.71 -6.94
CA SER A 175 -8.76 -14.94 -6.29
C SER A 175 -10.25 -15.20 -6.49
N THR A 176 -11.04 -14.19 -6.87
CA THR A 176 -12.50 -14.30 -7.03
C THR A 176 -12.98 -14.32 -8.49
N ILE A 177 -12.09 -14.12 -9.48
CA ILE A 177 -12.45 -14.06 -10.92
C ILE A 177 -13.13 -15.33 -11.45
N ILE A 178 -12.74 -16.51 -10.94
CA ILE A 178 -13.31 -17.79 -11.40
C ILE A 178 -14.73 -18.01 -10.86
N LEU A 179 -15.09 -17.39 -9.73
CA LEU A 179 -16.38 -17.60 -9.06
C LEU A 179 -17.60 -17.42 -9.98
N PRO A 180 -17.78 -16.31 -10.72
CA PRO A 180 -18.92 -16.17 -11.64
C PRO A 180 -18.92 -17.21 -12.77
N LYS A 181 -17.75 -17.72 -13.19
CA LYS A 181 -17.66 -18.74 -14.23
C LYS A 181 -18.14 -20.09 -13.73
N ILE A 182 -17.91 -20.42 -12.46
CA ILE A 182 -18.43 -21.64 -11.84
C ILE A 182 -19.95 -21.60 -11.74
N TYR A 183 -20.56 -20.43 -11.48
CA TYR A 183 -22.02 -20.30 -11.46
C TYR A 183 -22.69 -20.65 -12.80
N CYS A 184 -22.01 -20.39 -13.92
CA CYS A 184 -22.50 -20.71 -15.25
C CYS A 184 -22.27 -22.19 -15.66
N CYS A 185 -21.65 -23.01 -14.80
CA CYS A 185 -21.39 -24.41 -15.09
C CYS A 185 -22.67 -25.24 -14.93
N LEU A 186 -23.23 -25.72 -16.03
CA LEU A 186 -24.42 -26.60 -16.04
C LEU A 186 -24.10 -28.02 -15.53
N SER A 187 -22.87 -28.50 -15.75
CA SER A 187 -22.36 -29.81 -15.31
C SER A 187 -21.65 -29.68 -13.96
N ARG A 188 -22.41 -29.51 -12.87
CA ARG A 188 -21.84 -29.37 -11.52
C ARG A 188 -21.34 -30.72 -11.02
N THR A 189 -20.03 -30.83 -10.81
CA THR A 189 -19.41 -31.96 -10.14
C THR A 189 -19.18 -31.65 -8.66
N LEU A 190 -18.99 -32.70 -7.84
CA LEU A 190 -18.61 -32.56 -6.43
C LEU A 190 -17.43 -31.60 -6.22
N GLU A 191 -16.41 -31.66 -7.10
CA GLU A 191 -15.23 -30.80 -6.99
C GLU A 191 -15.52 -29.35 -7.41
N THR A 192 -16.44 -29.14 -8.34
CA THR A 192 -16.92 -27.81 -8.72
C THR A 192 -17.64 -27.14 -7.53
N ASP A 193 -18.49 -27.87 -6.82
CA ASP A 193 -19.20 -27.35 -5.63
C ASP A 193 -18.26 -27.11 -4.45
N ARG A 194 -17.28 -27.99 -4.24
CA ARG A 194 -16.24 -27.79 -3.22
C ARG A 194 -15.37 -26.58 -3.52
N LEU A 195 -15.02 -26.34 -4.78
CA LEU A 195 -14.28 -25.15 -5.19
C LEU A 195 -15.13 -23.88 -5.04
N HIS A 196 -16.42 -23.95 -5.38
CA HIS A 196 -17.37 -22.86 -5.17
C HIS A 196 -17.47 -22.46 -3.70
N PHE A 197 -17.64 -23.44 -2.81
CA PHE A 197 -17.64 -23.21 -1.36
C PHE A 197 -16.32 -22.57 -0.88
N GLN A 198 -15.19 -23.05 -1.40
CA GLN A 198 -13.90 -22.49 -1.05
C GLN A 198 -13.74 -21.03 -1.52
N LEU A 199 -14.09 -20.72 -2.76
CA LEU A 199 -14.02 -19.35 -3.31
C LEU A 199 -14.94 -18.35 -2.60
N THR A 200 -16.03 -18.81 -2.00
CA THR A 200 -17.01 -17.96 -1.30
C THR A 200 -16.68 -17.77 0.18
N THR A 201 -16.06 -18.77 0.81
CA THR A 201 -15.80 -18.78 2.26
C THR A 201 -14.37 -18.32 2.59
N ASP A 202 -13.43 -18.52 1.67
CA ASP A 202 -12.01 -18.27 1.91
C ASP A 202 -11.65 -16.81 1.63
N GLU A 203 -11.36 -16.04 2.68
CA GLU A 203 -10.90 -14.67 2.54
C GLU A 203 -9.41 -14.63 2.16
N VAL A 204 -9.15 -14.50 0.85
CA VAL A 204 -7.79 -14.34 0.31
C VAL A 204 -7.49 -12.84 0.18
N THR A 205 -6.99 -12.25 1.25
CA THR A 205 -6.61 -10.82 1.33
C THR A 205 -5.29 -10.69 2.11
N LEU A 206 -4.57 -9.59 1.88
CA LEU A 206 -3.53 -9.13 2.80
C LEU A 206 -4.14 -8.14 3.78
N THR A 207 -3.67 -8.15 5.02
CA THR A 207 -4.22 -7.39 6.14
C THR A 207 -3.14 -6.58 6.85
N GLY A 208 -3.54 -5.50 7.51
CA GLY A 208 -2.70 -4.77 8.47
C GLY A 208 -2.94 -5.31 9.88
N MET A 209 -2.25 -6.38 10.26
CA MET A 209 -2.43 -7.09 11.54
C MET A 209 -3.89 -7.42 11.86
N LYS A 210 -4.69 -7.77 10.85
CA LYS A 210 -6.15 -7.99 10.95
C LYS A 210 -6.98 -6.79 11.42
N PHE A 211 -6.41 -5.59 11.56
CA PHE A 211 -7.20 -4.37 11.81
C PHE A 211 -8.00 -3.95 10.57
N PHE A 212 -7.43 -4.18 9.39
CA PHE A 212 -8.11 -3.93 8.11
C PHE A 212 -7.64 -4.93 7.06
N SER A 213 -8.59 -5.34 6.19
CA SER A 213 -8.31 -6.13 5.00
C SER A 213 -8.16 -5.22 3.78
N ILE A 214 -7.07 -5.39 3.03
CA ILE A 214 -6.80 -4.54 1.86
C ILE A 214 -7.64 -5.01 0.68
N THR A 215 -8.67 -4.23 0.36
CA THR A 215 -9.58 -4.45 -0.75
C THR A 215 -9.78 -3.16 -1.55
N ARG A 216 -10.36 -3.26 -2.76
CA ARG A 216 -10.74 -2.05 -3.53
C ARG A 216 -11.75 -1.17 -2.76
N LYS A 217 -12.60 -1.77 -1.93
CA LYS A 217 -13.56 -1.04 -1.09
C LYS A 217 -12.83 -0.23 -0.02
N PHE A 218 -11.87 -0.85 0.67
CA PHE A 218 -11.03 -0.18 1.64
C PHE A 218 -10.27 1.00 1.01
N MET A 219 -9.73 0.80 -0.19
CA MET A 219 -9.08 1.86 -0.96
C MET A 219 -10.01 3.06 -1.22
N LEU A 220 -11.21 2.80 -1.75
CA LEU A 220 -12.18 3.85 -2.07
C LEU A 220 -12.60 4.60 -0.80
N ALA A 221 -12.75 3.90 0.32
CA ALA A 221 -13.02 4.50 1.62
C ALA A 221 -11.86 5.41 2.05
N LEU A 222 -10.60 4.94 2.01
CA LEU A 222 -9.43 5.74 2.37
C LEU A 222 -9.30 7.02 1.52
N VAL A 223 -9.45 6.90 0.19
CA VAL A 223 -9.39 8.06 -0.71
C VAL A 223 -10.53 9.03 -0.42
N GLY A 224 -11.75 8.52 -0.21
CA GLY A 224 -12.90 9.35 0.17
C GLY A 224 -12.68 10.08 1.48
N THR A 225 -12.09 9.43 2.49
CA THR A 225 -11.74 10.05 3.76
C THR A 225 -10.69 11.15 3.59
N ILE A 226 -9.64 10.93 2.80
CA ILE A 226 -8.61 11.93 2.50
C ILE A 226 -9.22 13.18 1.85
N VAL A 227 -10.05 12.99 0.81
CA VAL A 227 -10.74 14.09 0.13
C VAL A 227 -11.71 14.81 1.08
N THR A 228 -12.42 14.06 1.93
CA THR A 228 -13.31 14.64 2.94
C THR A 228 -12.53 15.51 3.93
N TYR A 229 -11.37 15.07 4.40
CA TYR A 229 -10.51 15.87 5.26
C TYR A 229 -10.05 17.15 4.56
N GLU A 230 -9.62 17.07 3.30
CA GLU A 230 -9.23 18.26 2.52
C GLU A 230 -10.37 19.28 2.45
N VAL A 231 -11.59 18.83 2.10
CA VAL A 231 -12.77 19.70 2.03
C VAL A 231 -13.11 20.31 3.40
N ILE A 232 -13.10 19.51 4.47
CA ILE A 232 -13.37 19.99 5.83
C ILE A 232 -12.36 21.06 6.22
N ILE A 233 -11.06 20.80 6.03
CA ILE A 233 -10.05 21.77 6.45
C ILE A 233 -10.12 23.04 5.59
N LEU A 234 -10.46 22.96 4.30
CA LEU A 234 -10.70 24.14 3.46
C LEU A 234 -11.90 24.97 3.92
N GLN A 235 -12.94 24.33 4.47
CA GLN A 235 -14.11 25.02 5.01
C GLN A 235 -13.79 25.74 6.34
N PHE A 236 -13.02 25.12 7.22
CA PHE A 236 -12.67 25.70 8.53
C PHE A 236 -11.41 26.58 8.52
N GLY A 237 -10.55 26.45 7.51
CA GLY A 237 -9.32 27.24 7.35
C GLY A 237 -9.52 28.60 6.66
N LYS A 238 -10.75 28.92 6.23
CA LYS A 238 -11.15 30.24 5.71
C LYS A 238 -11.80 31.16 6.75
N ILE A 239 -11.70 30.81 8.04
CA ILE A 239 -12.07 31.65 9.19
C ILE A 239 -10.78 32.22 9.80
#